data_AF-A0A7D4BBM0-F1
#
_entry.id   AF-A0A7D4BBM0-F1
#
_cell.length_a   1.000
_cell.length_b   1.000
_cell.length_c   1.000
_cell.angle_alpha   90.00
_cell.angle_beta   90.00
_cell.angle_gamma   90.00
#
_symmetry.space_group_name_H-M   'P 1'
#
loop_
_entity.id
_entity.type
_entity.pdbx_description
1 polymer ?
#
loop_
_entity_poly.entity_id
_entity_poly.type
_entity_poly.pdbx_seq_one_letter_code
_entity_poly.pdbx_strand_id
1 'polypeptide(L)'
;MVTPEEHAAHDTAAEKKIISDVEKYGFHVAIIPGDGYSPAFAYTIGLFKAYGYPELICFGLNQDLLHSVLWSGKELLDKQPRPDQCIGYPDFIGDYNVRFLTVDRDWYGYYFGYGIWFNQGIDFPALQIVWPDKQALYPWEEGFNPAWKAGQPLLDRNLDFRFREERNVAVFTTQQVLDGLPILRVIHEADGDWQFLCDTTYVLDDLKIVALEQLTKRDPTINELFQLNYGWQARRVVKAAEWQEEEYAAAEADEEEETAD
;
A
#
# COMPACT_ATOMS: atom_id res chain seq x y z
N MET A 1 16.28 -0.10 -14.69
CA MET A 1 15.86 -1.51 -14.58
C MET A 1 17.03 -2.35 -14.08
N VAL A 2 16.83 -3.05 -12.98
CA VAL A 2 17.78 -4.04 -12.44
C VAL A 2 17.60 -5.34 -13.23
N THR A 3 18.70 -5.98 -13.65
CA THR A 3 18.64 -7.19 -14.48
C THR A 3 18.07 -8.40 -13.70
N PRO A 4 17.53 -9.43 -14.37
CA PRO A 4 17.05 -10.64 -13.70
C PRO A 4 18.10 -11.34 -12.83
N GLU A 5 19.38 -11.27 -13.22
CA GLU A 5 20.50 -11.82 -12.45
C GLU A 5 20.81 -10.98 -11.21
N GLU A 6 20.73 -9.65 -11.30
CA GLU A 6 20.87 -8.75 -10.16
C GLU A 6 19.68 -8.89 -9.19
N HIS A 7 18.46 -9.12 -9.68
CA HIS A 7 17.30 -9.46 -8.84
C HIS A 7 17.51 -10.78 -8.08
N ALA A 8 17.92 -11.86 -8.76
CA ALA A 8 18.16 -13.16 -8.10
C ALA A 8 19.30 -13.11 -7.07
N ALA A 9 20.37 -12.35 -7.36
CA ALA A 9 21.47 -12.15 -6.43
C ALA A 9 21.08 -11.30 -5.21
N HIS A 10 20.28 -10.24 -5.43
CA HIS A 10 19.71 -9.42 -4.37
C HIS A 10 18.81 -10.24 -3.45
N ASP A 11 17.94 -11.08 -4.02
CA ASP A 11 17.06 -11.97 -3.27
C ASP A 11 17.86 -12.96 -2.41
N THR A 12 18.89 -13.60 -2.98
CA THR A 12 19.73 -14.55 -2.22
C THR A 12 20.43 -13.87 -1.04
N ALA A 13 20.90 -12.64 -1.22
CA ALA A 13 21.54 -11.88 -0.14
C ALA A 13 20.54 -11.46 0.95
N ALA A 14 19.34 -11.03 0.55
CA ALA A 14 18.26 -10.67 1.45
C ALA A 14 17.82 -11.90 2.27
N GLU A 15 17.55 -13.03 1.63
CA GLU A 15 17.17 -14.30 2.29
C GLU A 15 18.21 -14.72 3.33
N LYS A 16 19.51 -14.68 2.98
CA LYS A 16 20.58 -15.04 3.90
C LYS A 16 20.64 -14.10 5.11
N LYS A 17 20.42 -12.80 4.90
CA LYS A 17 20.35 -11.82 5.99
C LYS A 17 19.16 -12.08 6.91
N ILE A 18 17.99 -12.35 6.33
CA ILE A 18 16.76 -12.67 7.07
C ILE A 18 17.00 -13.89 7.96
N ILE A 19 17.51 -14.99 7.40
CA ILE A 19 17.83 -16.21 8.16
C ILE A 19 18.81 -15.90 9.30
N SER A 20 19.92 -15.19 9.01
CA SER A 20 20.93 -14.86 10.01
C SER A 20 20.40 -13.96 11.14
N ASP A 21 19.53 -13.00 10.82
CA ASP A 21 18.96 -12.10 11.83
C ASP A 21 17.93 -12.84 12.70
N VAL A 22 17.10 -13.71 12.10
CA VAL A 22 16.16 -14.55 12.86
C VAL A 22 16.90 -15.51 13.78
N GLU A 23 17.97 -16.17 13.33
CA GLU A 23 18.78 -17.06 14.17
C GLU A 23 19.44 -16.32 15.35
N LYS A 24 19.88 -15.08 15.14
CA LYS A 24 20.62 -14.31 16.13
C LYS A 24 19.72 -13.55 17.11
N TYR A 25 18.63 -12.95 16.62
CA TYR A 25 17.79 -12.03 17.37
C TYR A 25 16.36 -12.53 17.57
N GLY A 26 15.99 -13.64 16.90
CA GLY A 26 14.64 -14.21 16.92
C GLY A 26 13.70 -13.63 15.87
N PHE A 27 14.06 -12.52 15.23
CA PHE A 27 13.31 -11.94 14.11
C PHE A 27 14.19 -11.00 13.28
N HIS A 28 13.71 -10.65 12.10
CA HIS A 28 14.28 -9.66 11.20
C HIS A 28 13.27 -8.53 10.96
N VAL A 29 13.76 -7.31 10.76
CA VAL A 29 12.94 -6.16 10.34
C VAL A 29 13.25 -5.85 8.88
N ALA A 30 12.26 -6.05 8.00
CA ALA A 30 12.31 -5.65 6.60
C ALA A 30 11.81 -4.20 6.49
N ILE A 31 12.60 -3.31 5.90
CA ILE A 31 12.25 -1.90 5.69
C ILE A 31 12.12 -1.65 4.20
N ILE A 32 10.98 -1.12 3.78
CA ILE A 32 10.65 -0.80 2.41
C ILE A 32 10.54 0.72 2.31
N PRO A 33 11.39 1.38 1.52
CA PRO A 33 11.31 2.82 1.33
C PRO A 33 10.02 3.19 0.59
N GLY A 34 9.52 4.40 0.82
CA GLY A 34 8.45 4.96 0.01
C GLY A 34 8.96 5.34 -1.39
N ASP A 35 8.05 5.39 -2.35
CA ASP A 35 8.34 5.60 -3.78
C ASP A 35 7.73 6.90 -4.34
N GLY A 36 7.38 7.84 -3.46
CA GLY A 36 6.74 9.11 -3.80
C GLY A 36 5.23 9.08 -3.65
N TYR A 37 4.58 7.97 -4.00
CA TYR A 37 3.15 7.75 -3.80
C TYR A 37 2.88 6.87 -2.57
N SER A 38 3.51 5.70 -2.51
CA SER A 38 3.39 4.76 -1.41
C SER A 38 4.26 5.19 -0.22
N PRO A 39 3.72 5.16 1.02
CA PRO A 39 4.52 5.46 2.20
C PRO A 39 5.56 4.37 2.45
N ALA A 40 6.68 4.76 3.05
CA ALA A 40 7.62 3.80 3.60
C ALA A 40 6.92 2.93 4.66
N PHE A 41 7.32 1.67 4.77
CA PHE A 41 6.82 0.77 5.78
C PHE A 41 7.88 -0.22 6.22
N ALA A 42 7.66 -0.83 7.37
CA ALA A 42 8.49 -1.93 7.82
C ALA A 42 7.62 -3.02 8.42
N TYR A 43 8.06 -4.26 8.29
CA TYR A 43 7.42 -5.41 8.91
C TYR A 43 8.44 -6.40 9.47
N THR A 44 7.99 -7.22 10.41
CA THR A 44 8.82 -8.26 11.00
C THR A 44 8.73 -9.58 10.23
N ILE A 45 9.81 -10.35 10.30
CA ILE A 45 9.88 -11.70 9.76
C ILE A 45 10.48 -12.59 10.83
N GLY A 46 9.76 -13.66 11.20
CA GLY A 46 10.25 -14.70 12.08
C GLY A 46 9.68 -14.67 13.50
N LEU A 47 8.96 -13.60 13.90
CA LEU A 47 8.31 -13.56 15.22
C LEU A 47 7.36 -14.74 15.40
N PHE A 48 6.63 -15.09 14.34
CA PHE A 48 5.70 -16.21 14.40
C PHE A 48 6.41 -17.56 14.53
N LYS A 49 7.43 -17.83 13.70
CA LYS A 49 8.16 -19.10 13.77
C LYS A 49 8.99 -19.27 15.03
N ALA A 50 9.59 -18.20 15.54
CA ALA A 50 10.45 -18.26 16.71
C ALA A 50 9.66 -18.31 18.04
N TYR A 51 8.55 -17.58 18.12
CA TYR A 51 7.85 -17.34 19.39
C TYR A 51 6.33 -17.65 19.36
N GLY A 52 5.74 -17.86 18.18
CA GLY A 52 4.28 -17.96 18.02
C GLY A 52 3.57 -16.61 18.11
N TYR A 53 4.31 -15.51 18.05
CA TYR A 53 3.78 -14.15 18.08
C TYR A 53 3.24 -13.71 16.71
N PRO A 54 2.32 -12.75 16.63
CA PRO A 54 1.97 -12.15 15.35
C PRO A 54 3.16 -11.39 14.76
N GLU A 55 3.29 -11.44 13.42
CA GLU A 55 4.18 -10.50 12.72
C GLU A 55 3.63 -9.08 12.87
N LEU A 56 4.52 -8.08 12.89
CA LEU A 56 4.19 -6.69 13.09
C LEU A 56 4.45 -5.89 11.82
N ILE A 57 3.61 -4.88 11.54
CA ILE A 57 3.82 -3.93 10.44
C ILE A 57 3.53 -2.50 10.88
N CYS A 58 4.30 -1.54 10.39
CA CYS A 58 4.12 -0.10 10.64
C CYS A 58 4.44 0.73 9.40
N PHE A 59 3.78 1.88 9.23
CA PHE A 59 3.83 2.73 8.03
C PHE A 59 4.19 4.18 8.35
N GLY A 60 4.71 4.90 7.36
CA GLY A 60 4.73 6.37 7.32
C GLY A 60 5.72 7.05 8.27
N LEU A 61 6.57 6.29 8.96
CA LEU A 61 7.62 6.80 9.84
C LEU A 61 8.99 6.73 9.14
N ASN A 62 9.97 7.47 9.65
CA ASN A 62 11.35 7.35 9.18
C ASN A 62 11.93 5.96 9.53
N GLN A 63 13.00 5.56 8.84
CA GLN A 63 13.56 4.20 8.95
C GLN A 63 13.99 3.84 10.39
N ASP A 64 14.64 4.74 11.10
CA ASP A 64 15.08 4.51 12.49
C ASP A 64 13.89 4.28 13.42
N LEU A 65 12.83 5.08 13.25
CA LEU A 65 11.63 4.97 14.06
C LEU A 65 10.81 3.72 13.70
N LEU A 66 10.69 3.38 12.41
CA LEU A 66 10.09 2.12 11.96
C LEU A 66 10.77 0.91 12.62
N HIS A 67 12.11 0.89 12.59
CA HIS A 67 12.88 -0.17 13.21
C HIS A 67 12.68 -0.20 14.74
N SER A 68 12.77 0.95 15.41
CA SER A 68 12.58 1.05 16.86
C SER A 68 11.19 0.61 17.31
N VAL A 69 10.15 1.02 16.60
CA VAL A 69 8.74 0.71 16.92
C VAL A 69 8.48 -0.80 16.83
N LEU A 70 9.03 -1.48 15.84
CA LEU A 70 8.89 -2.93 15.71
C LEU A 70 9.67 -3.68 16.80
N TRP A 71 10.82 -3.14 17.23
CA TRP A 71 11.56 -3.69 18.38
C TRP A 71 10.79 -3.54 19.69
N SER A 72 10.25 -2.35 19.99
CA SER A 72 9.35 -2.13 21.12
C SER A 72 8.11 -3.02 21.05
N GLY A 73 7.59 -3.26 19.84
CA GLY A 73 6.48 -4.17 19.60
C GLY A 73 6.81 -5.60 20.01
N LYS A 74 7.99 -6.09 19.64
CA LYS A 74 8.48 -7.39 20.13
C LYS A 74 8.55 -7.42 21.67
N GLU A 75 9.15 -6.41 22.29
CA GLU A 75 9.28 -6.35 23.76
C GLU A 75 7.93 -6.33 24.48
N LEU A 76 6.91 -5.71 23.87
CA LEU A 76 5.53 -5.79 24.33
C LEU A 76 5.01 -7.23 24.21
N LEU A 77 5.20 -7.89 23.07
CA LEU A 77 4.72 -9.25 22.83
C LEU A 77 5.36 -10.29 23.75
N ASP A 78 6.61 -10.08 24.20
CA ASP A 78 7.24 -10.91 25.23
C ASP A 78 6.47 -10.91 26.56
N LYS A 79 5.81 -9.80 26.89
CA LYS A 79 5.03 -9.62 28.12
C LYS A 79 3.54 -9.92 27.90
N GLN A 80 3.04 -9.58 26.73
CA GLN A 80 1.65 -9.68 26.33
C GLN A 80 1.56 -10.18 24.87
N PRO A 81 1.64 -11.51 24.62
CA PRO A 81 1.61 -12.07 23.26
C PRO A 81 0.32 -11.79 22.48
N ARG A 82 -0.74 -11.34 23.17
CA ARG A 82 -2.03 -10.93 22.61
C ARG A 82 -2.38 -9.54 23.14
N PRO A 83 -1.90 -8.47 22.50
CA PRO A 83 -2.26 -7.11 22.84
C PRO A 83 -3.77 -6.90 22.75
N ASP A 84 -4.32 -6.12 23.68
CA ASP A 84 -5.71 -5.68 23.63
C ASP A 84 -5.82 -4.53 22.62
N GLN A 85 -6.58 -4.77 21.55
CA GLN A 85 -6.77 -3.82 20.47
C GLN A 85 -7.63 -2.62 20.88
N CYS A 86 -8.22 -2.62 22.08
CA CYS A 86 -9.08 -1.57 22.62
C CYS A 86 -8.33 -0.50 23.43
N ILE A 87 -7.05 -0.68 23.74
CA ILE A 87 -6.25 0.25 24.56
C ILE A 87 -5.04 0.81 23.80
N GLY A 88 -4.52 1.95 24.27
CA GLY A 88 -3.29 2.55 23.77
C GLY A 88 -2.06 2.04 24.54
N TYR A 89 -0.95 1.89 23.84
CA TYR A 89 0.33 1.41 24.39
C TYR A 89 1.39 2.54 24.38
N PRO A 90 1.93 2.94 25.54
CA PRO A 90 2.98 3.95 25.63
C PRO A 90 4.35 3.38 25.26
N ASP A 91 5.38 4.23 25.27
CA ASP A 91 6.80 3.87 25.11
C ASP A 91 7.20 3.38 23.71
N PHE A 92 6.42 3.73 22.69
CA PHE A 92 6.75 3.49 21.28
C PHE A 92 7.25 4.75 20.56
N ILE A 93 6.55 5.88 20.73
CA ILE A 93 6.82 7.12 19.99
C ILE A 93 6.62 8.33 20.91
N GLY A 94 7.69 8.77 21.58
CA GLY A 94 7.63 9.90 22.51
C GLY A 94 6.54 9.71 23.57
N ASP A 95 5.71 10.73 23.78
CA ASP A 95 4.60 10.71 24.73
C ASP A 95 3.28 10.17 24.16
N TYR A 96 3.30 9.61 22.94
CA TYR A 96 2.10 9.16 22.24
C TYR A 96 1.89 7.65 22.36
N ASN A 97 0.64 7.28 22.57
CA ASN A 97 0.23 5.88 22.65
C ASN A 97 -0.07 5.32 21.25
N VAL A 98 0.49 4.15 20.92
CA VAL A 98 0.15 3.42 19.69
C VAL A 98 -1.02 2.45 19.91
N ARG A 99 -1.64 2.03 18.81
CA ARG A 99 -2.69 0.99 18.78
C ARG A 99 -2.23 -0.20 17.97
N PHE A 100 -2.77 -1.36 18.31
CA PHE A 100 -2.59 -2.57 17.52
C PHE A 100 -3.91 -2.92 16.84
N LEU A 101 -3.89 -3.13 15.53
CA LEU A 101 -5.02 -3.60 14.75
C LEU A 101 -4.67 -4.93 14.07
N THR A 102 -5.62 -5.85 13.95
CA THR A 102 -5.43 -7.05 13.14
C THR A 102 -5.26 -6.70 11.67
N VAL A 103 -4.30 -7.33 11.00
CA VAL A 103 -4.14 -7.22 9.54
C VAL A 103 -5.02 -8.26 8.86
N ASP A 104 -5.85 -7.83 7.91
CA ASP A 104 -6.62 -8.76 7.08
C ASP A 104 -5.69 -9.52 6.10
N ARG A 105 -6.00 -10.80 5.86
CA ARG A 105 -5.16 -11.67 5.03
C ARG A 105 -5.10 -11.23 3.57
N ASP A 106 -6.11 -10.51 3.08
CA ASP A 106 -6.11 -9.96 1.72
C ASP A 106 -4.95 -8.98 1.48
N TRP A 107 -4.37 -8.42 2.54
CA TRP A 107 -3.22 -7.53 2.46
C TRP A 107 -1.86 -8.24 2.42
N TYR A 108 -1.81 -9.54 2.70
CA TYR A 108 -0.54 -10.24 2.92
C TYR A 108 0.33 -10.25 1.67
N GLY A 109 -0.28 -10.52 0.51
CA GLY A 109 0.42 -10.53 -0.78
C GLY A 109 1.07 -9.20 -1.14
N TYR A 110 0.53 -8.08 -0.65
CA TYR A 110 1.01 -6.73 -0.96
C TYR A 110 2.11 -6.24 -0.02
N TYR A 111 2.18 -6.76 1.20
CA TYR A 111 3.07 -6.20 2.24
C TYR A 111 4.07 -7.21 2.83
N PHE A 112 3.77 -8.50 2.86
CA PHE A 112 4.55 -9.50 3.60
C PHE A 112 5.34 -10.44 2.69
N GLY A 113 5.90 -9.96 1.57
CA GLY A 113 6.58 -10.80 0.56
C GLY A 113 7.58 -11.82 1.15
N TYR A 114 8.66 -11.35 1.78
CA TYR A 114 9.62 -12.25 2.44
C TYR A 114 9.05 -12.91 3.71
N GLY A 115 8.04 -12.32 4.34
CA GLY A 115 7.32 -12.93 5.46
C GLY A 115 6.60 -14.22 5.05
N ILE A 116 5.92 -14.21 3.91
CA ILE A 116 5.24 -15.38 3.31
C ILE A 116 6.26 -16.44 2.93
N TRP A 117 7.33 -16.05 2.24
CA TRP A 117 8.43 -16.95 1.89
C TRP A 117 8.99 -17.64 3.14
N PHE A 118 9.36 -16.87 4.16
CA PHE A 118 9.97 -17.40 5.38
C PHE A 118 9.01 -18.30 6.13
N ASN A 119 7.72 -17.96 6.19
CA ASN A 119 6.70 -18.74 6.87
C ASN A 119 6.18 -19.94 6.05
N GLN A 120 6.58 -20.08 4.78
CA GLN A 120 6.10 -21.11 3.84
C GLN A 120 4.59 -21.02 3.56
N GLY A 121 4.04 -19.80 3.55
CA GLY A 121 2.62 -19.54 3.32
C GLY A 121 2.11 -18.34 4.10
N ILE A 122 0.78 -18.16 4.08
CA ILE A 122 0.08 -17.05 4.74
C ILE A 122 -0.47 -17.41 6.13
N ASP A 123 -0.12 -18.59 6.65
CA ASP A 123 -0.64 -19.14 7.91
C ASP A 123 0.11 -18.57 9.14
N PHE A 124 0.16 -17.24 9.24
CA PHE A 124 0.65 -16.52 10.41
C PHE A 124 -0.27 -15.32 10.71
N PRO A 125 -0.50 -14.97 11.99
CA PRO A 125 -1.23 -13.75 12.32
C PRO A 125 -0.33 -12.53 12.16
N ALA A 126 -0.90 -11.38 11.82
CA ALA A 126 -0.19 -10.11 11.76
C ALA A 126 -0.98 -8.99 12.45
N LEU A 127 -0.26 -8.06 13.07
CA LEU A 127 -0.79 -6.84 13.68
C LEU A 127 -0.13 -5.60 13.08
N GLN A 128 -0.94 -4.59 12.77
CA GLN A 128 -0.48 -3.26 12.42
C GLN A 128 -0.30 -2.43 13.67
N ILE A 129 0.85 -1.76 13.80
CA ILE A 129 1.09 -0.71 14.79
C ILE A 129 0.66 0.63 14.19
N VAL A 130 -0.35 1.23 14.80
CA VAL A 130 -0.96 2.50 14.39
C VAL A 130 -0.55 3.60 15.36
N TRP A 131 0.03 4.68 14.83
CA TRP A 131 0.43 5.86 15.59
C TRP A 131 -0.59 7.00 15.43
N PRO A 132 -0.80 7.83 16.48
CA PRO A 132 -1.72 8.95 16.44
C PRO A 132 -1.05 10.24 15.91
N ASP A 133 -1.85 11.26 15.60
CA ASP A 133 -1.35 12.58 15.30
C ASP A 133 -0.91 13.37 16.55
N LYS A 134 -0.50 14.63 16.37
CA LYS A 134 -0.05 15.51 17.47
C LYS A 134 -1.15 15.86 18.49
N GLN A 135 -2.42 15.61 18.16
CA GLN A 135 -3.57 15.78 19.05
C GLN A 135 -3.93 14.47 19.75
N ALA A 136 -3.12 13.42 19.59
CA ALA A 136 -3.36 12.07 20.07
C ALA A 136 -4.60 11.40 19.44
N LEU A 137 -4.99 11.83 18.24
CA LEU A 137 -6.09 11.21 17.47
C LEU A 137 -5.54 10.14 16.53
N TYR A 138 -6.30 9.08 16.28
CA TYR A 138 -5.97 8.02 15.32
C TYR A 138 -6.62 8.24 13.95
N PRO A 139 -6.15 7.56 12.87
CA PRO A 139 -6.66 7.81 11.50
C PRO A 139 -8.17 7.67 11.29
N TRP A 140 -8.85 6.90 12.15
CA TRP A 140 -10.31 6.71 12.11
C TRP A 140 -11.10 7.70 12.98
N GLU A 141 -10.43 8.56 13.74
CA GLU A 141 -11.09 9.50 14.64
C GLU A 141 -11.36 10.84 13.94
N GLU A 142 -12.48 11.45 14.30
CA GLU A 142 -12.85 12.77 13.80
C GLU A 142 -11.81 13.80 14.25
N GLY A 143 -11.32 14.63 13.32
CA GLY A 143 -10.31 15.65 13.60
C GLY A 143 -8.86 15.19 13.46
N PHE A 144 -8.61 13.90 13.14
CA PHE A 144 -7.27 13.44 12.77
C PHE A 144 -6.71 14.25 11.60
N ASN A 145 -5.42 14.59 11.67
CA ASN A 145 -4.74 15.32 10.61
C ASN A 145 -4.90 14.66 9.23
N PRO A 146 -5.67 15.27 8.29
CA PRO A 146 -5.98 14.64 7.01
C PRO A 146 -4.73 14.40 6.14
N ALA A 147 -3.70 15.25 6.27
CA ALA A 147 -2.46 15.11 5.51
C ALA A 147 -1.67 13.84 5.88
N TRP A 148 -1.98 13.21 7.02
CA TRP A 148 -1.26 12.03 7.52
C TRP A 148 -2.01 10.72 7.23
N LYS A 149 -3.28 10.78 6.78
CA LYS A 149 -4.09 9.58 6.53
C LYS A 149 -3.49 8.67 5.46
N ALA A 150 -3.09 9.24 4.32
CA ALA A 150 -2.50 8.49 3.22
C ALA A 150 -1.17 7.80 3.59
N GLY A 151 -0.47 8.33 4.60
CA GLY A 151 0.79 7.78 5.10
C GLY A 151 0.63 6.53 5.96
N GLN A 152 -0.60 6.18 6.37
CA GLN A 152 -0.85 5.06 7.27
C GLN A 152 -2.17 4.34 6.90
N PRO A 153 -2.19 3.52 5.84
CA PRO A 153 -3.37 2.77 5.45
C PRO A 153 -3.82 1.83 6.58
N LEU A 154 -5.12 1.65 6.77
CA LEU A 154 -5.68 0.77 7.80
C LEU A 154 -5.94 -0.62 7.22
N LEU A 155 -5.19 -1.62 7.69
CA LEU A 155 -5.21 -2.97 7.11
C LEU A 155 -6.26 -3.91 7.73
N ASP A 156 -7.05 -3.44 8.70
CA ASP A 156 -8.16 -4.18 9.31
C ASP A 156 -9.51 -3.97 8.57
N ARG A 157 -9.52 -3.05 7.59
CA ARG A 157 -10.73 -2.56 6.92
C ARG A 157 -10.43 -2.12 5.47
N ASN A 158 -11.41 -1.49 4.83
CA ASN A 158 -11.29 -0.89 3.49
C ASN A 158 -10.90 -1.86 2.36
N LEU A 159 -11.25 -3.14 2.48
CA LEU A 159 -10.97 -4.12 1.42
C LEU A 159 -11.71 -3.83 0.11
N ASP A 160 -12.83 -3.11 0.19
CA ASP A 160 -13.64 -2.69 -0.95
C ASP A 160 -13.09 -1.46 -1.69
N PHE A 161 -12.20 -0.70 -1.04
CA PHE A 161 -11.59 0.52 -1.55
C PHE A 161 -10.19 0.67 -0.98
N ARG A 162 -9.18 0.20 -1.74
CA ARG A 162 -7.78 0.08 -1.29
C ARG A 162 -6.93 1.33 -1.55
N PHE A 163 -7.46 2.27 -2.31
CA PHE A 163 -6.80 3.52 -2.67
C PHE A 163 -6.55 4.41 -1.44
N ARG A 164 -5.52 5.25 -1.50
CA ARG A 164 -5.09 6.13 -0.39
C ARG A 164 -5.85 7.44 -0.36
N GLU A 165 -6.44 7.79 -1.49
CA GLU A 165 -7.29 8.94 -1.71
C GLU A 165 -8.62 8.79 -0.96
N GLU A 166 -9.31 9.90 -0.75
CA GLU A 166 -10.68 9.83 -0.24
C GLU A 166 -11.59 9.21 -1.30
N ARG A 167 -12.60 8.44 -0.86
CA ARG A 167 -13.52 7.69 -1.75
C ARG A 167 -14.18 8.56 -2.84
N ASN A 168 -14.39 9.84 -2.55
CA ASN A 168 -15.01 10.82 -3.42
C ASN A 168 -14.01 11.68 -4.22
N VAL A 169 -12.73 11.31 -4.26
CA VAL A 169 -11.76 11.98 -5.14
C VAL A 169 -12.26 11.94 -6.59
N ALA A 170 -12.13 13.07 -7.27
CA ALA A 170 -12.53 13.20 -8.67
C ALA A 170 -11.51 12.46 -9.55
N VAL A 171 -12.01 11.61 -10.45
CA VAL A 171 -11.18 10.87 -11.42
C VAL A 171 -11.80 10.95 -12.81
N PHE A 172 -10.96 10.83 -13.83
CA PHE A 172 -11.39 10.87 -15.23
C PHE A 172 -11.75 9.46 -15.73
N THR A 173 -12.81 9.39 -16.53
CA THR A 173 -13.22 8.19 -17.24
C THR A 173 -13.93 8.57 -18.55
N THR A 174 -14.45 7.60 -19.30
CA THR A 174 -15.21 7.86 -20.53
C THR A 174 -16.68 7.45 -20.39
N GLN A 175 -17.57 8.07 -21.17
CA GLN A 175 -18.99 7.74 -21.21
C GLN A 175 -19.21 6.23 -21.47
N GLN A 176 -18.40 5.63 -22.34
CA GLN A 176 -18.51 4.21 -22.68
C GLN A 176 -18.17 3.29 -21.50
N VAL A 177 -17.20 3.69 -20.64
CA VAL A 177 -16.95 2.99 -19.38
C VAL A 177 -18.21 3.03 -18.53
N LEU A 178 -18.88 4.19 -18.42
CA LEU A 178 -20.13 4.31 -17.66
C LEU A 178 -21.27 3.47 -18.27
N ASP A 179 -21.34 3.39 -19.59
CA ASP A 179 -22.41 2.70 -20.34
C ASP A 179 -22.28 1.17 -20.33
N GLY A 180 -21.09 0.61 -20.09
CA GLY A 180 -20.95 -0.85 -20.11
C GLY A 180 -19.55 -1.38 -20.32
N LEU A 181 -18.69 -0.61 -20.98
CA LEU A 181 -17.39 -1.10 -21.43
C LEU A 181 -16.45 -1.37 -20.24
N PRO A 182 -15.58 -2.39 -20.37
CA PRO A 182 -14.59 -2.67 -19.35
C PRO A 182 -13.56 -1.55 -19.27
N ILE A 183 -13.01 -1.33 -18.07
CA ILE A 183 -11.81 -0.51 -17.90
C ILE A 183 -10.62 -1.36 -18.36
N LEU A 184 -9.92 -0.93 -19.40
CA LEU A 184 -8.79 -1.67 -20.00
C LEU A 184 -7.46 -0.94 -19.79
N ARG A 185 -7.50 0.34 -19.44
CA ARG A 185 -6.33 1.17 -19.16
C ARG A 185 -6.58 2.04 -17.94
N VAL A 186 -5.63 2.07 -17.03
CA VAL A 186 -5.61 2.97 -15.87
C VAL A 186 -4.32 3.77 -15.94
N ILE A 187 -4.40 5.07 -15.72
CA ILE A 187 -3.26 5.97 -15.70
C ILE A 187 -3.26 6.69 -14.36
N HIS A 188 -2.12 6.69 -13.69
CA HIS A 188 -1.88 7.56 -12.55
C HIS A 188 -0.90 8.63 -13.00
N GLU A 189 -1.41 9.84 -13.20
CA GLU A 189 -0.65 10.93 -13.79
C GLU A 189 0.44 11.44 -12.84
N ALA A 190 1.39 12.19 -13.39
CA ALA A 190 2.51 12.73 -12.64
C ALA A 190 2.09 13.81 -11.61
N ASP A 191 0.95 14.45 -11.83
CA ASP A 191 0.36 15.45 -10.93
C ASP A 191 -0.61 14.85 -9.90
N GLY A 192 -0.89 13.54 -10.00
CA GLY A 192 -1.71 12.76 -9.07
C GLY A 192 -3.15 12.54 -9.50
N ASP A 193 -3.54 12.98 -10.69
CA ASP A 193 -4.86 12.64 -11.22
C ASP A 193 -4.91 11.18 -11.70
N TRP A 194 -6.09 10.57 -11.56
CA TRP A 194 -6.34 9.22 -12.02
C TRP A 194 -7.25 9.21 -13.24
N GLN A 195 -6.89 8.41 -14.24
CA GLN A 195 -7.74 8.11 -15.40
C GLN A 195 -8.06 6.62 -15.51
N PHE A 196 -9.32 6.30 -15.84
CA PHE A 196 -9.82 4.94 -16.01
C PHE A 196 -10.56 4.82 -17.35
N LEU A 197 -9.95 4.18 -18.33
CA LEU A 197 -10.33 4.26 -19.74
C LEU A 197 -10.68 2.88 -20.32
N CYS A 198 -11.57 2.86 -21.31
CA CYS A 198 -11.95 1.65 -22.06
C CYS A 198 -11.09 1.38 -23.30
N ASP A 199 -10.15 2.29 -23.65
CA ASP A 199 -9.25 2.19 -24.81
C ASP A 199 -9.97 2.10 -26.18
N THR A 200 -11.22 2.60 -26.24
CA THR A 200 -12.00 2.67 -27.50
C THR A 200 -12.18 4.09 -28.04
N THR A 201 -11.90 5.11 -27.22
CA THR A 201 -12.01 6.53 -27.55
C THR A 201 -11.06 7.33 -26.67
N TYR A 202 -10.60 8.46 -27.20
CA TYR A 202 -9.82 9.48 -26.50
C TYR A 202 -10.40 10.88 -26.75
N VAL A 203 -11.63 10.95 -27.25
CA VAL A 203 -12.29 12.21 -27.59
C VAL A 203 -12.74 12.92 -26.32
N LEU A 204 -12.43 14.21 -26.20
CA LEU A 204 -12.72 15.01 -24.99
C LEU A 204 -14.21 15.03 -24.61
N ASP A 205 -15.13 15.03 -25.59
CA ASP A 205 -16.58 15.03 -25.33
C ASP A 205 -17.06 13.77 -24.57
N ASP A 206 -16.33 12.66 -24.71
CA ASP A 206 -16.62 11.42 -24.01
C ASP A 206 -16.06 11.41 -22.59
N LEU A 207 -15.15 12.32 -22.25
CA LEU A 207 -14.57 12.41 -20.91
C LEU A 207 -15.66 12.74 -19.88
N LYS A 208 -15.60 12.06 -18.74
CA LYS A 208 -16.48 12.25 -17.60
C LYS A 208 -15.65 12.27 -16.33
N ILE A 209 -16.06 13.08 -15.37
CA ILE A 209 -15.50 13.11 -14.03
C ILE A 209 -16.47 12.40 -13.10
N VAL A 210 -15.96 11.43 -12.35
CA VAL A 210 -16.73 10.66 -11.37
C VAL A 210 -15.96 10.55 -10.05
N ALA A 211 -16.64 10.13 -8.99
CA ALA A 211 -15.96 9.73 -7.76
C ALA A 211 -15.27 8.37 -7.97
N LEU A 212 -14.02 8.22 -7.52
CA LEU A 212 -13.26 6.97 -7.66
C LEU A 212 -14.02 5.74 -7.14
N GLU A 213 -14.74 5.87 -6.03
CA GLU A 213 -15.52 4.78 -5.45
C GLU A 213 -16.63 4.25 -6.40
N GLN A 214 -17.13 5.07 -7.33
CA GLN A 214 -18.08 4.59 -8.33
C GLN A 214 -17.44 3.56 -9.27
N LEU A 215 -16.16 3.77 -9.61
CA LEU A 215 -15.42 2.86 -10.47
C LEU A 215 -14.98 1.60 -9.72
N THR A 216 -14.55 1.71 -8.46
CA THR A 216 -14.19 0.50 -7.67
C THR A 216 -15.40 -0.40 -7.43
N LYS A 217 -16.60 0.18 -7.22
CA LYS A 217 -17.86 -0.58 -7.12
C LYS A 217 -18.23 -1.27 -8.43
N ARG A 218 -17.97 -0.64 -9.57
CA ARG A 218 -18.25 -1.18 -10.90
C ARG A 218 -17.27 -2.27 -11.31
N ASP A 219 -16.00 -2.05 -11.00
CA ASP A 219 -14.92 -2.96 -11.28
C ASP A 219 -13.98 -3.10 -10.07
N PRO A 220 -14.29 -4.04 -9.15
CA PRO A 220 -13.48 -4.24 -7.96
C PRO A 220 -12.01 -4.59 -8.23
N THR A 221 -11.69 -5.13 -9.42
CA THR A 221 -10.32 -5.52 -9.79
C THR A 221 -9.37 -4.33 -9.90
N ILE A 222 -9.87 -3.09 -10.05
CA ILE A 222 -9.00 -1.90 -10.05
C ILE A 222 -8.40 -1.64 -8.66
N ASN A 223 -8.94 -2.23 -7.60
CA ASN A 223 -8.32 -2.17 -6.27
C ASN A 223 -6.95 -2.89 -6.22
N GLU A 224 -6.60 -3.71 -7.22
CA GLU A 224 -5.26 -4.29 -7.34
C GLU A 224 -4.21 -3.23 -7.69
N LEU A 225 -4.64 -2.12 -8.31
CA LEU A 225 -3.78 -1.03 -8.79
C LEU A 225 -3.56 0.09 -7.77
N PHE A 226 -3.98 -0.09 -6.51
CA PHE A 226 -3.86 0.94 -5.47
C PHE A 226 -2.40 1.32 -5.14
N GLN A 227 -1.41 0.60 -5.65
CA GLN A 227 0.02 0.92 -5.51
C GLN A 227 0.65 1.47 -6.78
N LEU A 228 -0.11 1.60 -7.88
CA LEU A 228 0.39 2.16 -9.14
C LEU A 228 0.94 3.56 -8.89
N ASN A 229 2.22 3.77 -9.18
CA ASN A 229 2.92 5.01 -8.81
C ASN A 229 2.57 6.17 -9.76
N TYR A 230 2.89 7.40 -9.37
CA TYR A 230 2.75 8.57 -10.23
C TYR A 230 3.55 8.41 -11.53
N GLY A 231 2.95 8.81 -12.66
CA GLY A 231 3.55 8.66 -13.98
C GLY A 231 3.60 7.21 -14.46
N TRP A 232 2.76 6.32 -13.94
CA TRP A 232 2.61 4.94 -14.41
C TRP A 232 1.22 4.69 -14.98
N GLN A 233 1.12 3.64 -15.79
CA GLN A 233 -0.15 3.13 -16.27
C GLN A 233 -0.22 1.61 -16.11
N ALA A 234 -1.44 1.09 -16.06
CA ALA A 234 -1.72 -0.33 -16.11
C ALA A 234 -2.67 -0.63 -17.28
N ARG A 235 -2.38 -1.66 -18.05
CA ARG A 235 -3.21 -2.11 -19.18
C ARG A 235 -3.59 -3.57 -19.06
N ARG A 236 -4.74 -3.93 -19.60
CA ARG A 236 -5.17 -5.33 -19.78
C ARG A 236 -6.00 -5.48 -21.04
N VAL A 237 -5.94 -6.65 -21.66
CA VAL A 237 -6.65 -6.92 -22.93
C VAL A 237 -8.14 -7.16 -22.75
N VAL A 238 -8.54 -7.70 -21.60
CA VAL A 238 -9.94 -7.94 -21.20
C VAL A 238 -10.07 -7.85 -19.68
N LYS A 239 -11.29 -7.69 -19.15
CA LYS A 239 -11.53 -7.57 -17.71
C LYS A 239 -10.94 -8.70 -16.85
N ALA A 240 -10.90 -9.92 -17.38
CA ALA A 240 -10.39 -11.10 -16.66
C ALA A 240 -8.87 -11.30 -16.79
N ALA A 241 -8.18 -10.51 -17.62
CA ALA A 241 -6.73 -10.59 -17.76
C ALA A 241 -6.03 -9.82 -16.64
N GLU A 242 -4.84 -10.29 -16.29
CA GLU A 242 -3.95 -9.58 -15.36
C GLU A 242 -3.55 -8.20 -15.91
N TRP A 243 -3.30 -7.28 -15.00
CA TRP A 243 -2.77 -5.96 -15.31
C TRP A 243 -1.29 -6.05 -15.70
N GLN A 244 -0.92 -5.28 -16.72
CA GLN A 244 0.46 -5.06 -17.13
C GLN A 244 0.81 -3.60 -16.86
N GLU A 245 1.74 -3.38 -15.94
CA GLU A 245 2.17 -2.06 -15.51
C GLU A 245 3.40 -1.60 -16.31
N GLU A 246 3.39 -0.34 -16.74
CA GLU A 246 4.50 0.31 -17.44
C GLU A 246 4.57 1.80 -17.10
N GLU A 247 5.76 2.38 -17.20
CA GLU A 247 5.93 3.85 -17.09
C GLU A 247 5.07 4.54 -18.17
N TYR A 248 4.37 5.59 -17.76
CA TYR A 248 3.57 6.43 -18.63
C TYR A 248 4.32 7.73 -18.93
N ALA A 249 4.91 7.79 -20.12
CA ALA A 249 5.34 9.05 -20.68
C ALA A 249 4.10 9.77 -21.22
N ALA A 250 3.62 10.79 -20.51
CA ALA A 250 2.73 11.77 -21.10
C ALA A 250 3.47 12.36 -22.31
N ALA A 251 3.06 11.99 -23.53
CA ALA A 251 3.52 12.73 -24.69
C ALA A 251 3.07 14.18 -24.47
N GLU A 252 3.96 15.15 -24.73
CA GLU A 252 3.62 16.56 -24.84
C GLU A 252 2.59 16.75 -25.97
N ALA A 253 1.34 16.40 -25.71
CA ALA A 253 0.29 16.28 -26.71
C ALA A 253 -0.72 17.43 -26.65
N ASP A 254 -0.36 18.54 -26.00
CA ASP A 254 -1.24 19.72 -25.85
C ASP A 254 -0.61 21.06 -26.27
N GLU A 255 0.58 21.09 -26.91
CA GLU A 255 1.15 22.37 -27.42
C GLU A 255 1.07 22.58 -28.95
N GLU A 256 0.62 21.62 -29.77
CA GLU A 256 0.61 21.78 -31.24
C GLU A 256 -0.72 22.24 -31.89
N GLU A 257 -1.82 22.43 -31.15
CA GLU A 257 -3.09 22.92 -31.75
C GLU A 257 -3.38 24.42 -31.58
N GLU A 258 -2.45 25.23 -31.05
CA GLU A 258 -2.62 26.70 -30.96
C GLU A 258 -1.82 27.52 -32.00
N THR A 259 -1.26 26.89 -33.04
CA THR A 259 -0.63 27.62 -34.16
C THR A 259 -1.15 27.23 -35.54
N ALA A 260 -2.47 27.36 -35.73
CA ALA A 260 -3.06 27.43 -37.06
C ALA A 260 -4.15 28.51 -37.10
N ASP A 261 -3.73 29.77 -37.19
CA ASP A 261 -4.55 30.92 -37.58
C ASP A 261 -3.91 31.62 -38.80
#